data_AF-V4SRF1-F1
#
_entry.id   AF-V4SRF1-F1
#
_cell.length_a   1.000
_cell.length_b   1.000
_cell.length_c   1.000
_cell.angle_alpha   90.00
_cell.angle_beta   90.00
_cell.angle_gamma   90.00
#
_symmetry.space_group_name_H-M   'P 1'
#
loop_
_entity.id
_entity.type
_entity.pdbx_description
1 polymer ?
#
loop_
_entity_poly.entity_id
_entity_poly.type
_entity_poly.pdbx_seq_one_letter_code
_entity_poly.pdbx_strand_id
1 'polypeptide(L)'
;MALVSSKTTSTVSFPYPSTLNISNFVSLKLTQNNYMLWKTQISGLIESQDMGEFVLKSTVEAEASTTKQEYVMNYDYIMWRRSDRLLRGWIVGTLSEEVLGLVVGIETSAAVWKALSEYFARNTKDR
;
A
#
# COMPACT_ATOMS: atom_id res chain seq x y z
N MET A 1 6.81 17.17 45.45
CA MET A 1 7.43 16.37 44.38
C MET A 1 6.45 16.33 43.21
N ALA A 2 6.76 17.01 42.10
CA ALA A 2 5.92 16.98 40.90
C ALA A 2 6.36 15.80 40.02
N LEU A 3 5.42 14.92 39.69
CA LEU A 3 5.64 13.81 38.77
C LEU A 3 5.77 14.38 37.35
N VAL A 4 6.95 14.27 36.74
CA VAL A 4 7.15 14.48 35.31
C VAL A 4 6.41 13.36 34.58
N SER A 5 5.32 13.71 33.91
CA SER A 5 4.64 12.83 32.96
C SER A 5 5.48 12.75 31.69
N SER A 6 6.15 11.62 31.51
CA SER A 6 6.91 11.31 30.29
C SER A 6 5.92 11.14 29.14
N LYS A 7 5.83 12.14 28.25
CA LYS A 7 5.18 11.99 26.94
C LYS A 7 6.00 10.97 26.12
N THR A 8 5.51 9.75 26.01
CA THR A 8 5.97 8.77 25.02
C THR A 8 5.70 9.35 23.63
N THR A 9 6.74 9.83 22.95
CA THR A 9 6.71 10.06 21.51
C THR A 9 6.71 8.70 20.84
N SER A 10 5.53 8.14 20.57
CA SER A 10 5.36 6.94 19.78
C SER A 10 5.84 7.24 18.35
N THR A 11 7.04 6.80 17.99
CA THR A 11 7.50 6.81 16.60
C THR A 11 6.62 5.84 15.81
N VAL A 12 5.90 6.34 14.81
CA VAL A 12 5.08 5.48 13.93
C VAL A 12 6.02 4.60 13.12
N SER A 13 5.90 3.28 13.27
CA SER A 13 6.72 2.31 12.55
C SER A 13 5.93 1.75 11.38
N PHE A 14 6.45 1.90 10.16
CA PHE A 14 5.84 1.36 8.95
C PHE A 14 6.61 0.12 8.44
N PRO A 15 5.92 -0.95 8.01
CA PRO A 15 6.55 -2.18 7.54
C PRO A 15 7.32 -1.96 6.23
N TYR A 16 8.55 -2.46 6.14
CA TYR A 16 9.36 -2.40 4.91
C TYR A 16 10.12 -3.72 4.68
N PRO A 17 9.43 -4.81 4.31
CA PRO A 17 10.03 -6.13 4.12
C PRO A 17 10.75 -6.23 2.76
N SER A 18 11.91 -5.59 2.64
CA SER A 18 12.66 -5.46 1.39
C SER A 18 13.27 -6.76 0.84
N THR A 19 13.31 -7.82 1.65
CA THR A 19 13.91 -9.12 1.28
C THR A 19 12.88 -10.10 0.72
N LEU A 20 11.59 -9.77 0.75
CA LEU A 20 10.55 -10.66 0.24
C LEU A 20 10.57 -10.70 -1.29
N ASN A 21 10.59 -11.91 -1.81
CA ASN A 21 10.32 -12.16 -3.21
C ASN A 21 8.83 -12.39 -3.41
N ILE A 22 8.18 -11.48 -4.13
CA ILE A 22 6.74 -11.56 -4.39
C ILE A 22 6.32 -12.84 -5.11
N SER A 23 7.18 -13.43 -5.95
CA SER A 23 6.85 -14.65 -6.68
C SER A 23 6.59 -15.86 -5.76
N ASN A 24 7.07 -15.79 -4.51
CA ASN A 24 6.83 -16.84 -3.52
C ASN A 24 5.41 -16.80 -2.94
N PHE A 25 4.72 -15.66 -3.04
CA PHE A 25 3.38 -15.45 -2.49
C PHE A 25 2.32 -15.31 -3.59
N VAL A 26 2.69 -14.62 -4.66
CA VAL A 26 1.83 -14.37 -5.82
C VAL A 26 2.47 -15.01 -7.04
N SER A 27 1.98 -16.20 -7.40
CA SER A 27 2.43 -16.95 -8.58
C SER A 27 1.69 -16.53 -9.86
N LEU A 28 0.55 -15.86 -9.72
CA LEU A 28 -0.27 -15.42 -10.84
C LEU A 28 0.13 -14.03 -11.33
N LYS A 29 0.27 -13.90 -12.64
CA LYS A 29 0.22 -12.60 -13.31
C LYS A 29 -1.25 -12.20 -13.48
N LEU A 30 -1.66 -11.01 -13.04
CA LEU A 30 -3.03 -10.52 -13.20
C LEU A 30 -3.33 -10.32 -14.69
N THR A 31 -4.44 -10.91 -15.14
CA THR A 31 -5.00 -10.82 -16.49
C THR A 31 -6.48 -10.45 -16.37
N GLN A 32 -7.15 -10.21 -17.50
CA GLN A 32 -8.59 -9.92 -17.50
C GLN A 32 -9.47 -11.03 -16.88
N ASN A 33 -8.98 -12.27 -16.82
CA ASN A 33 -9.81 -13.45 -16.52
C ASN A 33 -9.55 -14.08 -15.14
N ASN A 34 -8.55 -13.61 -14.38
CA ASN A 34 -8.13 -14.26 -13.14
C ASN A 34 -8.12 -13.32 -11.92
N TYR A 35 -8.81 -12.18 -11.98
CA TYR A 35 -8.79 -11.17 -10.92
C TYR A 35 -9.08 -11.73 -9.53
N MET A 36 -10.10 -12.59 -9.37
CA MET A 36 -10.44 -13.15 -8.06
C MET A 36 -9.32 -14.04 -7.50
N LEU A 37 -8.69 -14.87 -8.34
CA LEU A 37 -7.59 -15.75 -7.92
C LEU A 37 -6.33 -14.93 -7.58
N TRP A 38 -6.01 -13.95 -8.43
CA TRP A 38 -4.90 -13.03 -8.19
C TRP A 38 -5.10 -12.24 -6.90
N LYS A 39 -6.30 -11.69 -6.69
CA LYS A 39 -6.67 -10.90 -5.51
C LYS A 39 -6.47 -11.71 -4.23
N THR A 40 -6.90 -12.97 -4.22
CA THR A 40 -6.69 -13.87 -3.07
C THR A 40 -5.21 -14.03 -2.71
N GLN A 41 -4.34 -14.24 -3.71
CA GLN A 41 -2.90 -14.40 -3.44
C GLN A 41 -2.26 -13.11 -2.93
N ILE A 42 -2.51 -11.98 -3.61
CA ILE A 42 -1.88 -10.72 -3.23
C ILE A 42 -2.43 -10.16 -1.90
N SER A 43 -3.70 -10.37 -1.59
CA SER A 43 -4.27 -10.05 -0.28
C SER A 43 -3.58 -10.84 0.83
N GLY A 44 -3.32 -12.14 0.63
CA GLY A 44 -2.58 -12.96 1.60
C GLY A 44 -1.17 -12.44 1.87
N LEU A 45 -0.46 -11.96 0.84
CA LEU A 45 0.84 -11.29 1.02
C LEU A 45 0.69 -9.99 1.84
N ILE A 46 -0.25 -9.11 1.46
CA ILE A 46 -0.48 -7.82 2.13
C ILE A 46 -0.80 -8.01 3.61
N GLU A 47 -1.69 -8.97 3.92
CA GLU A 47 -2.10 -9.31 5.28
C GLU A 47 -0.93 -9.88 6.09
N SER A 48 -0.08 -10.73 5.49
CA SER A 48 1.08 -11.30 6.18
C SER A 48 2.12 -10.26 6.62
N GLN A 49 2.10 -9.07 6.01
CA GLN A 49 3.06 -7.99 6.25
C GLN A 49 2.44 -6.79 6.98
N ASP A 50 1.18 -6.92 7.42
CA ASP A 50 0.41 -5.84 8.05
C ASP A 50 0.35 -4.56 7.19
N MET A 51 0.25 -4.73 5.87
CA MET A 51 0.26 -3.61 4.90
C MET A 51 -1.15 -3.24 4.40
N GLY A 52 -2.21 -3.75 5.04
CA GLY A 52 -3.60 -3.54 4.60
C GLY A 52 -4.03 -2.07 4.58
N GLU A 53 -3.52 -1.24 5.50
CA GLU A 53 -3.89 0.17 5.54
C GLU A 53 -3.43 0.96 4.30
N PHE A 54 -2.34 0.54 3.65
CA PHE A 54 -1.77 1.19 2.46
C PHE A 54 -2.61 1.00 1.19
N VAL A 55 -3.51 0.00 1.16
CA VAL A 55 -4.47 -0.16 0.05
C VAL A 55 -5.82 0.50 0.34
N LEU A 56 -6.08 0.87 1.59
CA LEU A 56 -7.33 1.50 2.03
C LEU A 56 -7.22 3.03 2.10
N LYS A 57 -6.09 3.55 2.60
CA LYS A 57 -5.87 4.98 2.84
C LYS A 57 -4.74 5.49 1.94
N SER A 58 -4.96 6.63 1.28
CA SER A 58 -3.99 7.19 0.34
C SER A 58 -2.89 8.03 0.98
N THR A 59 -3.00 8.42 2.24
CA THR A 59 -2.03 9.29 2.93
C THR A 59 -2.13 9.17 4.45
N VAL A 60 -1.01 9.42 5.14
CA VAL A 60 -1.02 9.81 6.56
C VAL A 60 -1.52 11.25 6.64
N GLU A 61 -2.57 11.50 7.42
CA GLU A 61 -3.09 12.86 7.62
C GLU A 61 -2.05 13.71 8.35
N ALA A 62 -1.64 14.80 7.72
CA ALA A 62 -0.68 15.74 8.26
C ALA A 62 -1.40 16.84 9.06
N GLU A 63 -1.63 16.63 10.37
CA GLU A 63 -2.07 17.70 11.27
C GLU A 63 -0.96 18.76 11.47
N ALA A 64 -1.18 19.94 10.89
CA ALA A 64 -0.21 21.04 10.92
C ALA A 64 0.00 21.61 12.34
N SER A 65 1.22 21.56 12.86
CA SER A 65 1.69 22.37 13.97
C SER A 65 3.22 22.54 13.95
N THR A 66 3.66 23.76 14.24
CA THR A 66 4.97 24.28 13.88
C THR A 66 6.12 23.71 14.73
N THR A 67 7.27 23.56 14.08
CA THR A 67 8.67 23.38 14.55
C THR A 67 9.16 22.04 15.11
N LYS A 68 8.36 21.15 15.70
CA LYS A 68 8.83 19.77 16.03
C LYS A 68 7.93 18.67 15.48
N GLN A 69 6.62 18.90 15.47
CA GLN A 69 5.65 18.02 14.83
C GLN A 69 5.86 17.95 13.32
N GLU A 70 6.20 19.06 12.66
CA GLU A 70 6.48 19.10 11.22
C GLU A 70 7.65 18.18 10.80
N TYR A 71 8.76 18.16 11.55
CA TYR A 71 9.90 17.27 11.26
C TYR A 71 9.55 15.79 11.48
N VAL A 72 8.83 15.47 12.57
CA VAL A 72 8.37 14.11 12.86
C VAL A 72 7.38 13.65 11.78
N MET A 73 6.44 14.50 11.40
CA MET A 73 5.47 14.27 10.33
C MET A 73 6.14 14.07 8.97
N ASN A 74 7.18 14.84 8.65
CA ASN A 74 7.97 14.63 7.44
C ASN A 74 8.69 13.28 7.47
N TYR A 75 9.26 12.89 8.61
CA TYR A 75 9.86 11.56 8.76
C TYR A 75 8.84 10.43 8.62
N ASP A 76 7.69 10.54 9.28
CA ASP A 76 6.61 9.56 9.20
C ASP A 76 6.06 9.47 7.78
N TYR A 77 5.92 10.60 7.08
CA TYR A 77 5.55 10.63 5.66
C TYR A 77 6.59 9.92 4.79
N ILE A 78 7.89 10.15 5.01
CA ILE A 78 8.95 9.46 4.27
C ILE A 78 8.88 7.94 4.51
N MET A 79 8.71 7.51 5.76
CA MET A 79 8.65 6.09 6.10
C MET A 79 7.39 5.42 5.55
N TRP A 80 6.23 6.07 5.70
CA TRP A 80 4.99 5.65 5.06
C TRP A 80 5.15 5.54 3.54
N ARG A 81 5.73 6.57 2.90
CA ARG A 81 5.93 6.60 1.44
C ARG A 81 6.81 5.45 0.99
N ARG A 82 7.83 5.06 1.74
CA ARG A 82 8.66 3.90 1.40
C ARG A 82 7.85 2.61 1.37
N SER A 83 7.00 2.40 2.37
CA SER A 83 6.10 1.24 2.46
C SER A 83 5.02 1.24 1.38
N ASP A 84 4.37 2.38 1.12
CA ASP A 84 3.40 2.59 0.03
C ASP A 84 4.04 2.23 -1.33
N ARG A 85 5.25 2.74 -1.60
CA ARG A 85 5.91 2.52 -2.89
C ARG A 85 6.43 1.09 -3.04
N LEU A 86 6.83 0.43 -1.95
CA LEU A 86 7.15 -1.01 -1.96
C LEU A 86 5.92 -1.83 -2.34
N LEU A 87 4.79 -1.60 -1.65
CA LEU A 87 3.54 -2.31 -1.94
C LEU A 87 3.02 -2.04 -3.34
N ARG A 88 3.14 -0.80 -3.83
CA ARG A 88 2.85 -0.48 -5.22
C ARG A 88 3.74 -1.29 -6.17
N GLY A 89 5.04 -1.38 -5.89
CA GLY A 89 5.97 -2.17 -6.69
C GLY A 89 5.58 -3.65 -6.75
N TRP A 90 5.12 -4.19 -5.62
CA TRP A 90 4.57 -5.54 -5.55
C TRP A 90 3.33 -5.72 -6.42
N ILE A 91 2.32 -4.86 -6.26
CA ILE A 91 1.10 -4.95 -7.07
C ILE A 91 1.43 -4.86 -8.56
N VAL A 92 2.19 -3.83 -8.96
CA VAL A 92 2.60 -3.58 -10.35
C VAL A 92 3.42 -4.73 -10.92
N GLY A 93 4.33 -5.31 -10.14
CA GLY A 93 5.18 -6.43 -10.55
C GLY A 93 4.39 -7.71 -10.87
N THR A 94 3.16 -7.82 -10.38
CA THR A 94 2.27 -8.96 -10.65
C THR A 94 1.29 -8.72 -11.81
N LEU A 95 1.32 -7.57 -12.49
CA LEU A 95 0.36 -7.25 -13.56
C LEU A 95 0.83 -7.76 -14.93
N SER A 96 -0.08 -8.24 -15.78
CA SER A 96 0.17 -8.40 -17.22
C SER A 96 0.39 -7.04 -17.87
N GLU A 97 1.01 -7.02 -19.06
CA GLU A 97 1.23 -5.77 -19.80
C GLU A 97 -0.09 -5.06 -20.13
N GLU A 98 -1.12 -5.83 -20.49
CA GLU A 98 -2.47 -5.35 -20.74
C GLU A 98 -3.08 -4.65 -19.52
N VAL A 99 -2.96 -5.26 -18.33
CA VAL A 99 -3.51 -4.70 -17.09
C VAL A 99 -2.64 -3.57 -16.55
N LEU A 100 -1.32 -3.62 -16.80
CA LEU A 100 -0.38 -2.57 -16.40
C LEU A 100 -0.75 -1.21 -17.00
N GLY A 101 -1.26 -1.20 -18.24
CA GLY A 101 -1.77 0.00 -18.92
C GLY A 101 -2.83 0.76 -18.12
N LEU A 102 -3.63 0.06 -17.29
CA LEU A 102 -4.69 0.66 -16.49
C LEU A 102 -4.19 1.50 -15.31
N VAL A 103 -2.94 1.28 -14.88
CA VAL A 103 -2.38 1.87 -13.65
C VAL A 103 -1.16 2.76 -13.91
N VAL A 104 -0.87 3.05 -15.17
CA VAL A 104 0.20 3.97 -15.57
C VAL A 104 -0.07 5.36 -14.98
N GLY A 105 0.98 5.98 -14.42
CA GLY A 105 0.88 7.29 -13.79
C GLY A 105 0.20 7.30 -12.41
N ILE A 106 -0.37 6.18 -11.96
CA ILE A 106 -0.93 6.08 -10.61
C ILE A 106 0.20 5.88 -9.60
N GLU A 107 0.18 6.72 -8.57
CA GLU A 107 1.33 6.89 -7.69
C GLU A 107 1.27 6.12 -6.37
N THR A 108 0.09 5.92 -5.78
CA THR A 108 -0.06 5.27 -4.46
C THR A 108 -0.61 3.85 -4.59
N SER A 109 -0.27 2.97 -3.65
CA SER A 109 -0.80 1.60 -3.63
C SER A 109 -2.32 1.58 -3.50
N ALA A 110 -2.90 2.48 -2.70
CA ALA A 110 -4.35 2.62 -2.55
C ALA A 110 -5.03 2.99 -3.88
N ALA A 111 -4.48 3.94 -4.63
CA ALA A 111 -5.05 4.34 -5.91
C ALA A 111 -4.93 3.23 -6.97
N VAL A 112 -3.80 2.52 -7.00
CA VAL A 112 -3.62 1.34 -7.88
C VAL A 112 -4.64 0.26 -7.53
N TRP A 113 -4.77 -0.08 -6.25
CA TRP A 113 -5.71 -1.09 -5.76
C TRP A 113 -7.15 -0.75 -6.10
N LYS A 114 -7.54 0.52 -5.92
CA LYS A 114 -8.86 1.04 -6.27
C LYS A 114 -9.12 0.95 -7.77
N ALA A 115 -8.20 1.41 -8.61
CA ALA A 115 -8.34 1.39 -10.06
C ALA A 115 -8.56 -0.04 -10.59
N LEU A 116 -7.75 -1.01 -10.12
CA LEU A 116 -7.93 -2.42 -10.46
C LEU A 116 -9.29 -2.93 -9.98
N SER A 117 -9.65 -2.68 -8.72
CA SER A 117 -10.92 -3.17 -8.16
C SER A 117 -12.15 -2.63 -8.90
N GLU A 118 -12.14 -1.35 -9.27
CA GLU A 118 -13.23 -0.73 -10.03
C GLU A 118 -13.32 -1.26 -11.46
N TYR A 119 -12.18 -1.41 -12.15
CA TYR A 119 -12.14 -1.96 -13.50
C TYR A 119 -12.76 -3.37 -13.55
N PHE A 120 -12.30 -4.26 -12.68
CA PHE A 120 -12.78 -5.64 -12.66
C PHE A 120 -14.22 -5.78 -12.13
N ALA A 121 -14.67 -4.88 -11.24
CA ALA A 121 -16.06 -4.85 -10.82
C ALA A 121 -17.02 -4.42 -11.95
N ARG A 122 -16.59 -3.56 -12.88
CA ARG A 122 -17.38 -3.18 -14.06
C ARG A 122 -17.45 -4.32 -15.08
N ASN A 123 -16.31 -4.92 -15.41
CA ASN A 123 -16.25 -6.00 -16.40
C ASN A 123 -17.01 -7.27 -15.97
N THR A 124 -17.22 -7.48 -14.67
CA THR A 124 -18.03 -8.61 -14.17
C THR A 124 -19.53 -8.34 -14.31
N LYS A 125 -19.96 -7.07 -14.39
CA LYS A 125 -21.37 -6.68 -14.54
C LYS A 125 -21.84 -6.62 -16.00
N ASP A 126 -20.91 -6.41 -16.93
CA ASP A 126 -21.18 -6.41 -18.37
C ASP A 126 -21.17 -7.83 -19.00
N ARG A 127 -20.91 -8.88 -18.20
CA ARG A 127 -21.00 -10.29 -18.59
C ARG A 127 -22.25 -10.94 -18.01
#